data_AF-A0A7C5J206-F1
#
_entry.id   AF-A0A7C5J206-F1
#
_cell.length_a   1.000
_cell.length_b   1.000
_cell.length_c   1.000
_cell.angle_alpha   90.00
_cell.angle_beta   90.00
_cell.angle_gamma   90.00
#
_symmetry.space_group_name_H-M   'P 1'
#
loop_
_entity.id
_entity.type
_entity.pdbx_description
1 polymer ?
#
loop_
_entity_poly.entity_id
_entity_poly.type
_entity_poly.pdbx_seq_one_letter_code
_entity_poly.pdbx_strand_id
1 'polypeptide(L)'
;MRRLRFHRWSPPMPHVAKRHQRGSSLPVEVCKLRRRLLLEPGARDVLLARLVELLYGPDAAASLLACDVLGQLGGPEGLLPLVETVLWSDPDGGELQRELRIAALEGLRAVAADDDIVVSTFLAASRDPDPEIARTATAALGDCDANAPRARRALMSCLEHRDDRVRRAARHSLSRLAATRAA
;
A
#
# COMPACT_ATOMS: atom_id res chain seq x y z
N MET A 1 -5.37 -22.93 21.51
CA MET A 1 -5.77 -22.07 20.37
C MET A 1 -4.53 -21.67 19.60
N ARG A 2 -4.33 -22.24 18.40
CA ARG A 2 -3.10 -22.07 17.61
C ARG A 2 -3.05 -20.66 17.02
N ARG A 3 -2.11 -19.84 17.51
CA ARG A 3 -1.70 -18.60 16.84
C ARG A 3 -1.23 -18.99 15.44
N LEU A 4 -1.89 -18.46 14.41
CA LEU A 4 -1.35 -18.50 13.05
C LEU A 4 -0.08 -17.66 13.07
N ARG A 5 1.06 -18.32 13.33
CA ARG A 5 2.37 -17.74 13.05
C ARG A 5 2.46 -17.75 11.54
N PHE A 6 2.45 -16.57 10.93
CA PHE A 6 2.87 -16.36 9.56
C PHE A 6 4.30 -16.91 9.45
N HIS A 7 4.42 -18.17 9.06
CA HIS A 7 5.71 -18.80 8.81
C HIS A 7 6.35 -18.06 7.64
N ARG A 8 7.42 -17.32 7.92
CA ARG A 8 8.52 -16.98 7.00
C ARG A 8 8.07 -16.78 5.55
N TRP A 9 7.32 -15.73 5.30
CA TRP A 9 7.33 -15.14 3.98
C TRP A 9 8.65 -14.39 3.84
N SER A 10 9.55 -14.92 3.01
CA SER A 10 10.77 -14.22 2.59
C SER A 10 10.41 -13.39 1.36
N PRO A 11 10.47 -12.06 1.44
CA PRO A 11 10.23 -11.22 0.28
C PRO A 11 11.28 -11.54 -0.80
N PRO A 12 10.93 -11.52 -2.10
CA PRO A 12 11.84 -11.84 -3.19
C PRO A 12 13.05 -10.88 -3.29
N MET A 13 12.95 -9.70 -2.67
CA MET A 13 14.01 -8.71 -2.58
C MET A 13 14.25 -8.31 -1.12
N PRO A 14 15.51 -8.05 -0.71
CA PRO A 14 15.82 -7.65 0.65
C PRO A 14 15.27 -6.23 0.90
N HIS A 15 14.24 -6.12 1.73
CA HIS A 15 13.79 -4.84 2.25
C HIS A 15 14.87 -4.27 3.17
N VAL A 16 15.28 -3.04 2.91
CA VAL A 16 16.28 -2.34 3.72
C VAL A 16 15.71 -1.08 4.36
N ALA A 17 16.22 -0.74 5.54
CA ALA A 17 15.83 0.47 6.25
C ALA A 17 16.02 1.72 5.37
N LYS A 18 14.96 2.53 5.29
CA LYS A 18 14.90 3.73 4.46
C LYS A 18 15.70 4.87 5.09
N ARG A 19 16.42 5.61 4.24
CA ARG A 19 17.28 6.73 4.64
C ARG A 19 17.14 7.87 3.64
N HIS A 20 17.23 9.10 4.13
CA HIS A 20 17.45 10.25 3.25
C HIS A 20 18.89 10.23 2.72
N GLN A 21 19.05 10.09 1.41
CA GLN A 21 20.36 10.13 0.77
C GLN A 21 20.54 11.44 0.01
N ARG A 22 21.26 12.40 0.63
CA ARG A 22 21.55 13.68 -0.03
C ARG A 22 22.43 13.46 -1.25
N GLY A 23 22.04 14.07 -2.38
CA GLY A 23 22.79 13.97 -3.63
C GLY A 23 22.58 12.66 -4.39
N SER A 24 21.66 11.80 -3.95
CA SER A 24 21.30 10.59 -4.69
C SER A 24 20.70 10.93 -6.05
N SER A 25 21.12 10.20 -7.08
CA SER A 25 20.56 10.29 -8.43
C SER A 25 19.41 9.31 -8.66
N LEU A 26 19.12 8.43 -7.69
CA LEU A 26 18.08 7.40 -7.81
C LEU A 26 16.66 7.99 -8.03
N PRO A 27 16.25 9.10 -7.38
CA PRO A 27 14.98 9.74 -7.70
C PRO A 27 14.87 10.16 -9.17
N VAL A 28 15.96 10.67 -9.75
CA VAL A 28 16.03 11.06 -11.16
C VAL A 28 15.97 9.83 -12.06
N GLU A 29 16.57 8.72 -11.63
CA GLU A 29 16.47 7.43 -12.32
C GLU A 29 15.02 6.95 -12.38
N VAL A 30 14.26 7.00 -11.28
CA VAL A 30 12.83 6.64 -11.26
C VAL A 30 12.04 7.46 -12.28
N CYS A 31 12.26 8.78 -12.34
CA CYS A 31 11.60 9.64 -13.33
C CYS A 31 11.94 9.24 -14.77
N LYS A 32 13.18 8.85 -15.04
CA LYS A 32 13.61 8.35 -16.36
C LYS A 32 12.94 7.01 -16.69
N LEU A 33 12.86 6.08 -15.73
CA LEU A 33 12.21 4.79 -15.89
C LEU A 33 10.72 4.94 -16.19
N ARG A 34 10.01 5.82 -15.47
CA ARG A 34 8.60 6.15 -15.73
C ARG A 34 8.40 6.57 -17.18
N ARG A 35 9.25 7.47 -17.70
CA ARG A 35 9.17 7.91 -19.09
C ARG A 35 9.41 6.77 -20.07
N ARG A 36 10.40 5.92 -19.82
CA ARG A 36 10.73 4.79 -20.71
C ARG A 36 9.64 3.73 -20.74
N LEU A 37 8.97 3.46 -19.62
CA LEU A 37 7.84 2.54 -19.57
C LEU A 37 6.68 2.91 -20.50
N LEU A 38 6.51 4.21 -20.76
CA LEU A 38 5.50 4.73 -21.68
C LEU A 38 5.94 4.63 -23.15
N LEU A 39 7.25 4.65 -23.42
CA LEU A 39 7.81 4.73 -24.76
C LEU A 39 8.31 3.39 -25.29
N GLU A 40 8.66 2.45 -24.40
CA GLU A 40 9.34 1.20 -24.72
C GLU A 40 8.56 -0.01 -24.17
N PRO A 41 7.38 -0.35 -24.74
CA PRO A 41 6.57 -1.47 -24.24
C PRO A 41 7.31 -2.81 -24.30
N GLY A 42 8.24 -2.99 -25.26
CA GLY A 42 9.06 -4.20 -25.37
C GLY A 42 10.14 -4.35 -24.27
N ALA A 43 10.41 -3.31 -23.48
CA ALA A 43 11.36 -3.35 -22.37
C ALA A 43 10.66 -3.34 -20.99
N ARG A 44 9.33 -3.48 -20.97
CA ARG A 44 8.50 -3.27 -19.78
C ARG A 44 8.97 -4.08 -18.58
N ASP A 45 9.20 -5.38 -18.75
CA ASP A 45 9.57 -6.27 -17.64
C ASP A 45 10.90 -5.87 -16.99
N VAL A 46 11.89 -5.50 -17.79
CA VAL A 46 13.20 -5.04 -17.31
C VAL A 46 13.08 -3.71 -16.56
N LEU A 47 12.28 -2.78 -17.09
CA LEU A 47 12.06 -1.48 -16.47
C LEU A 47 11.26 -1.60 -15.15
N LEU A 48 10.28 -2.50 -15.12
CA LEU A 48 9.50 -2.82 -13.91
C LEU A 48 10.39 -3.45 -12.84
N ALA A 49 11.20 -4.44 -13.21
CA ALA A 49 12.15 -5.06 -12.28
C ALA A 49 13.06 -4.00 -11.64
N ARG A 50 13.57 -3.06 -12.46
CA ARG A 50 14.38 -1.96 -11.95
C ARG A 50 13.63 -1.01 -11.02
N LEU A 51 12.35 -0.70 -11.29
CA LEU A 51 11.52 0.09 -10.37
C LEU A 51 11.28 -0.62 -9.05
N VAL A 52 11.06 -1.94 -9.08
CA VAL A 52 10.86 -2.74 -7.86
C VAL A 52 12.15 -2.79 -7.03
N GLU A 53 13.32 -2.88 -7.66
CA GLU A 53 14.60 -2.73 -6.95
C GLU A 53 14.72 -1.38 -6.25
N LEU A 54 14.32 -0.29 -6.92
CA LEU A 54 14.36 1.06 -6.35
C LEU A 54 13.32 1.25 -5.23
N LEU A 55 12.15 0.61 -5.34
CA LEU A 55 11.13 0.58 -4.30
C LEU A 55 11.65 -0.03 -3.00
N TYR A 56 12.41 -1.12 -3.08
CA TYR A 56 12.95 -1.80 -1.89
C TYR A 56 14.32 -1.29 -1.45
N GLY A 57 14.98 -0.47 -2.26
CA GLY A 57 16.28 0.13 -1.96
C GLY A 57 16.30 1.07 -0.74
N PRO A 58 17.49 1.49 -0.30
CA PRO A 58 17.66 2.27 0.93
C PRO A 58 17.29 3.76 0.79
N ASP A 59 17.14 4.28 -0.42
CA ASP A 59 16.79 5.67 -0.67
C ASP A 59 15.28 5.87 -0.55
N ALA A 60 14.86 6.61 0.48
CA ALA A 60 13.46 6.86 0.76
C ALA A 60 12.77 7.66 -0.36
N ALA A 61 13.46 8.64 -0.94
CA ALA A 61 12.89 9.47 -2.00
C ALA A 61 12.68 8.66 -3.28
N ALA A 62 13.66 7.82 -3.64
CA ALA A 62 13.51 6.91 -4.76
C ALA A 62 12.41 5.87 -4.52
N SER A 63 12.30 5.34 -3.29
CA SER A 63 11.27 4.37 -2.93
C SER A 63 9.86 4.95 -3.05
N LEU A 64 9.63 6.16 -2.55
CA LEU A 64 8.33 6.85 -2.64
C LEU A 64 7.95 7.15 -4.09
N LEU A 65 8.89 7.60 -4.91
CA LEU A 65 8.64 7.82 -6.34
C LEU A 65 8.36 6.50 -7.07
N ALA A 66 9.09 5.44 -6.76
CA ALA A 66 8.85 4.12 -7.37
C ALA A 66 7.47 3.59 -6.99
N CYS A 67 7.06 3.78 -5.73
CA CYS A 67 5.72 3.47 -5.24
C CYS A 67 4.64 4.23 -6.03
N ASP A 68 4.79 5.54 -6.21
CA ASP A 68 3.86 6.36 -7.01
C ASP A 68 3.78 5.88 -8.46
N VAL A 69 4.93 5.58 -9.10
CA VAL A 69 4.95 5.08 -10.47
C VAL A 69 4.23 3.74 -10.59
N LEU A 70 4.48 2.79 -9.68
CA LEU A 70 3.81 1.49 -9.67
C LEU A 70 2.30 1.64 -9.43
N GLY A 71 1.91 2.56 -8.54
CA GLY A 71 0.53 2.93 -8.27
C GLY A 71 -0.15 3.68 -9.42
N GLN A 72 0.57 4.18 -10.42
CA GLN A 72 -0.03 4.77 -11.62
C GLN A 72 -0.09 3.78 -12.79
N LEU A 73 0.84 2.83 -12.84
CA LEU A 73 0.87 1.80 -13.89
C LEU A 73 -0.31 0.84 -13.75
N GLY A 74 -0.64 0.48 -12.50
CA GLY A 74 -1.62 -0.54 -12.18
C GLY A 74 -1.30 -1.92 -12.77
N GLY A 75 -2.32 -2.79 -12.84
CA GLY A 75 -2.13 -4.18 -13.25
C GLY A 75 -1.41 -5.03 -12.21
N PRO A 76 -1.32 -6.36 -12.43
CA PRO A 76 -0.73 -7.28 -11.46
C PRO A 76 0.74 -6.96 -11.13
N GLU A 77 1.49 -6.40 -12.09
CA GLU A 77 2.91 -6.08 -11.93
C GLU A 77 3.15 -4.87 -11.03
N GLY A 78 2.23 -3.90 -11.01
CA GLY A 78 2.25 -2.79 -10.06
C GLY A 78 1.61 -3.16 -8.71
N LEU A 79 0.56 -3.99 -8.74
CA LEU A 79 -0.21 -4.35 -7.54
C LEU A 79 0.60 -5.16 -6.53
N LEU A 80 1.28 -6.21 -6.97
CA LEU A 80 1.99 -7.12 -6.04
C LEU A 80 3.09 -6.42 -5.24
N PRO A 81 3.98 -5.60 -5.84
CA PRO A 81 4.97 -4.84 -5.06
C PRO A 81 4.35 -3.89 -4.05
N LEU A 82 3.22 -3.26 -4.39
CA LEU A 82 2.52 -2.36 -3.46
C LEU A 82 1.88 -3.13 -2.30
N VAL A 83 1.24 -4.27 -2.58
CA VAL A 83 0.70 -5.17 -1.54
C VAL A 83 1.79 -5.62 -0.59
N GLU A 84 2.91 -6.08 -1.12
CA GLU A 84 4.10 -6.44 -0.34
C GLU A 84 4.58 -5.27 0.51
N THR A 85 4.69 -4.08 -0.07
CA THR A 85 5.10 -2.87 0.66
C THR A 85 4.17 -2.56 1.83
N VAL A 86 2.85 -2.66 1.65
CA VAL A 86 1.87 -2.42 2.72
C VAL A 86 2.00 -3.45 3.83
N LEU A 87 2.15 -4.73 3.50
CA LEU A 87 2.17 -5.83 4.47
C LEU A 87 3.52 -6.00 5.16
N TRP A 88 4.58 -5.41 4.61
CA TRP A 88 5.89 -5.44 5.25
C TRP A 88 5.90 -4.58 6.51
N SER A 89 6.19 -5.22 7.64
CA SER A 89 6.27 -4.57 8.95
C SER A 89 7.70 -4.71 9.47
N ASP A 90 8.49 -3.65 9.33
CA ASP A 90 9.80 -3.52 9.96
C ASP A 90 9.67 -2.83 11.31
N PRO A 91 9.99 -3.52 12.42
CA PRO A 91 9.99 -2.92 13.75
C PRO A 91 10.90 -1.68 13.83
N ASP A 92 11.95 -1.62 13.02
CA ASP A 92 12.96 -0.56 13.02
C ASP A 92 12.77 0.45 11.87
N GLY A 93 11.74 0.26 11.03
CA GLY A 93 11.53 1.02 9.79
C GLY A 93 11.23 2.52 9.98
N GLY A 94 10.85 2.92 11.19
CA GLY A 94 10.65 4.31 11.57
C GLY A 94 9.58 5.04 10.73
N GLU A 95 9.72 6.36 10.63
CA GLU A 95 8.75 7.23 9.95
C GLU A 95 8.74 7.05 8.42
N LEU A 96 9.92 6.91 7.80
CA LEU A 96 10.03 6.75 6.35
C LEU A 96 9.38 5.45 5.87
N GLN A 97 9.45 4.38 6.67
CA GLN A 97 8.74 3.15 6.31
C GLN A 97 7.23 3.32 6.45
N ARG A 98 6.75 4.00 7.50
CA ARG A 98 5.32 4.33 7.65
C ARG A 98 4.83 5.11 6.43
N GLU A 99 5.55 6.16 6.02
CA GLU A 99 5.21 6.97 4.85
C GLU A 99 5.11 6.12 3.58
N LEU A 100 6.09 5.23 3.35
CA LEU A 100 6.09 4.34 2.20
C LEU A 100 4.89 3.37 2.20
N ARG A 101 4.54 2.82 3.37
CA ARG A 101 3.36 1.94 3.54
C ARG A 101 2.05 2.70 3.27
N ILE A 102 1.96 3.95 3.71
CA ILE A 102 0.80 4.82 3.45
C ILE A 102 0.70 5.13 1.96
N ALA A 103 1.80 5.52 1.31
CA ALA A 103 1.83 5.77 -0.13
C ALA A 103 1.39 4.52 -0.93
N ALA A 104 1.83 3.34 -0.50
CA ALA A 104 1.41 2.09 -1.14
C ALA A 104 -0.08 1.80 -0.94
N LEU A 105 -0.64 2.04 0.26
CA LEU A 105 -2.08 1.95 0.51
C LEU A 105 -2.87 2.88 -0.41
N GLU A 106 -2.42 4.12 -0.58
CA GLU A 106 -3.06 5.11 -1.44
C GLU A 106 -2.97 4.73 -2.92
N GLY A 107 -1.83 4.22 -3.38
CA GLY A 107 -1.65 3.70 -4.73
C GLY A 107 -2.58 2.52 -5.02
N LEU A 108 -2.66 1.54 -4.11
CA LEU A 108 -3.59 0.41 -4.24
C LEU A 108 -5.06 0.88 -4.32
N ARG A 109 -5.42 1.85 -3.47
CA ARG A 109 -6.77 2.43 -3.42
C ARG A 109 -7.13 3.12 -4.74
N ALA A 110 -6.19 3.81 -5.38
CA ALA A 110 -6.43 4.52 -6.62
C ALA A 110 -6.62 3.58 -7.83
N VAL A 111 -5.97 2.42 -7.84
CA VAL A 111 -5.91 1.53 -9.00
C VAL A 111 -6.92 0.39 -8.96
N ALA A 112 -7.08 -0.25 -7.80
CA ALA A 112 -7.77 -1.53 -7.72
C ALA A 112 -8.41 -1.75 -6.35
N ALA A 113 -9.16 -0.76 -5.85
CA ALA A 113 -9.82 -0.86 -4.54
C ALA A 113 -10.72 -2.11 -4.38
N ASP A 114 -11.25 -2.65 -5.49
CA ASP A 114 -12.14 -3.81 -5.51
C ASP A 114 -11.45 -5.15 -5.78
N ASP A 115 -10.14 -5.15 -6.05
CA ASP A 115 -9.40 -6.39 -6.24
C ASP A 115 -9.33 -7.18 -4.92
N ASP A 116 -9.61 -8.49 -4.97
CA ASP A 116 -9.69 -9.35 -3.79
C ASP A 116 -8.40 -9.33 -2.95
N ILE A 117 -7.23 -9.24 -3.58
CA ILE A 117 -5.93 -9.16 -2.90
C ILE A 117 -5.79 -7.80 -2.24
N VAL A 118 -6.22 -6.73 -2.90
CA VAL A 118 -6.17 -5.35 -2.36
C VAL A 118 -7.12 -5.19 -1.17
N VAL A 119 -8.36 -5.67 -1.27
CA VAL A 119 -9.31 -5.69 -0.15
C VAL A 119 -8.72 -6.48 1.01
N SER A 120 -8.15 -7.66 0.76
CA SER A 120 -7.48 -8.46 1.79
C SER A 120 -6.30 -7.74 2.44
N THR A 121 -5.58 -6.94 1.66
CA THR A 121 -4.46 -6.12 2.12
C THR A 121 -4.94 -4.98 3.01
N PHE A 122 -6.01 -4.26 2.63
CA PHE A 122 -6.62 -3.22 3.46
C PHE A 122 -7.18 -3.79 4.76
N LEU A 123 -7.78 -4.98 4.72
CA LEU A 123 -8.28 -5.69 5.92
C LEU A 123 -7.15 -6.05 6.90
N ALA A 124 -5.99 -6.43 6.39
CA ALA A 124 -4.83 -6.69 7.23
C ALA A 124 -4.27 -5.39 7.82
N ALA A 125 -4.08 -4.36 6.97
CA ALA A 125 -3.53 -3.07 7.37
C ALA A 125 -4.47 -2.26 8.30
N SER A 126 -5.79 -2.47 8.26
CA SER A 126 -6.74 -1.82 9.18
C SER A 126 -6.58 -2.30 10.64
N ARG A 127 -5.81 -3.37 10.86
CA ARG A 127 -5.47 -3.93 12.18
C ARG A 127 -4.01 -3.67 12.56
N ASP A 128 -3.32 -2.84 11.79
CA ASP A 128 -1.93 -2.49 12.05
C ASP A 128 -1.80 -1.82 13.43
N PRO A 129 -0.74 -2.12 14.20
CA PRO A 129 -0.50 -1.44 15.47
C PRO A 129 -0.27 0.07 15.31
N ASP A 130 0.25 0.51 14.15
CA ASP A 130 0.42 1.90 13.81
C ASP A 130 -0.95 2.52 13.43
N PRO A 131 -1.45 3.49 14.23
CA PRO A 131 -2.77 4.05 14.03
C PRO A 131 -2.91 4.79 12.70
N GLU A 132 -1.84 5.32 12.12
CA GLU A 132 -1.90 6.06 10.86
C GLU A 132 -2.08 5.11 9.67
N ILE A 133 -1.42 3.95 9.72
CA ILE A 133 -1.59 2.87 8.74
C ILE A 133 -2.99 2.29 8.86
N ALA A 134 -3.43 1.98 10.09
CA ALA A 134 -4.78 1.50 10.36
C ALA A 134 -5.85 2.48 9.88
N ARG A 135 -5.67 3.78 10.12
CA ARG A 135 -6.58 4.84 9.66
C ARG A 135 -6.66 4.90 8.15
N THR A 136 -5.51 4.88 7.47
CA THR A 136 -5.43 4.95 6.00
C THR A 136 -6.09 3.74 5.36
N ALA A 137 -5.80 2.53 5.84
CA ALA A 137 -6.43 1.30 5.37
C ALA A 137 -7.95 1.29 5.65
N THR A 138 -8.38 1.79 6.81
CA THR A 138 -9.80 1.94 7.14
C THR A 138 -10.50 2.90 6.17
N ALA A 139 -9.85 4.01 5.78
CA ALA A 139 -10.40 4.91 4.78
C ALA A 139 -10.47 4.25 3.39
N ALA A 140 -9.45 3.49 3.00
CA ALA A 140 -9.42 2.77 1.73
C ALA A 140 -10.51 1.68 1.64
N LEU A 141 -10.84 0.99 2.74
CA LEU A 141 -11.98 0.07 2.80
C LEU A 141 -13.34 0.74 2.52
N GLY A 142 -13.45 2.05 2.72
CA GLY A 142 -14.65 2.83 2.37
C GLY A 142 -14.82 3.14 0.89
N ASP A 143 -13.78 2.89 0.10
CA ASP A 143 -13.76 3.08 -1.35
C ASP A 143 -14.00 1.78 -2.13
N CYS A 144 -13.94 0.63 -1.44
CA CYS A 144 -14.34 -0.66 -2.00
C CYS A 144 -15.84 -0.70 -2.29
N ASP A 145 -16.28 -1.62 -3.15
CA ASP A 145 -17.68 -1.86 -3.47
C ASP A 145 -18.52 -2.05 -2.19
N ALA A 146 -19.62 -1.31 -2.10
CA ALA A 146 -20.60 -1.39 -1.02
C ALA A 146 -21.16 -2.80 -0.80
N ASN A 147 -21.12 -3.63 -1.84
CA ASN A 147 -21.57 -5.02 -1.76
C ASN A 147 -20.56 -5.95 -1.08
N ALA A 148 -19.30 -5.54 -0.90
CA ALA A 148 -18.26 -6.36 -0.29
C ALA A 148 -18.53 -6.60 1.21
N PRO A 149 -19.06 -7.77 1.63
CA PRO A 149 -19.46 -7.99 3.02
C PRO A 149 -18.26 -8.01 3.96
N ARG A 150 -17.07 -8.32 3.42
CA ARG A 150 -15.79 -8.33 4.12
C ARG A 150 -15.37 -6.91 4.53
N ALA A 151 -15.43 -5.94 3.61
CA ALA A 151 -15.09 -4.54 3.89
C ALA A 151 -15.99 -3.97 4.99
N ARG A 152 -17.31 -4.16 4.87
CA ARG A 152 -18.28 -3.73 5.90
C ARG A 152 -17.98 -4.32 7.27
N ARG A 153 -17.71 -5.63 7.35
CA ARG A 153 -17.37 -6.31 8.63
C ARG A 153 -16.12 -5.74 9.27
N ALA A 154 -15.08 -5.45 8.48
CA ALA A 154 -13.88 -4.85 9.02
C ALA A 154 -14.08 -3.41 9.47
N LEU A 155 -14.81 -2.59 8.70
CA LEU A 155 -15.14 -1.24 9.12
C LEU A 155 -15.93 -1.22 10.43
N MET A 156 -16.86 -2.18 10.63
CA MET A 156 -17.55 -2.33 11.92
C MET A 156 -16.57 -2.64 13.05
N SER A 157 -15.58 -3.50 12.84
CA SER A 157 -14.54 -3.75 13.86
C SER A 157 -13.67 -2.50 14.15
N CYS A 158 -13.42 -1.66 13.15
CA CYS A 158 -12.67 -0.41 13.31
C CYS A 158 -13.43 0.66 14.12
N LEU A 159 -14.74 0.52 14.31
CA LEU A 159 -15.54 1.41 15.19
C LEU A 159 -15.16 1.26 16.67
N GLU A 160 -14.57 0.13 17.06
CA GLU A 160 -14.13 -0.17 18.43
C GLU A 160 -12.62 0.02 18.60
N HIS A 161 -11.94 0.57 17.60
CA HIS A 161 -10.49 0.74 17.64
C HIS A 161 -10.05 1.71 18.75
N ARG A 162 -8.90 1.44 19.37
CA ARG A 162 -8.34 2.28 20.46
C ARG A 162 -8.09 3.73 20.06
N ASP A 163 -7.71 3.93 18.80
CA ASP A 163 -7.40 5.24 18.24
C ASP A 163 -8.65 5.93 17.67
N ASP A 164 -8.89 7.16 18.12
CA ASP A 164 -10.04 7.98 17.75
C ASP A 164 -10.09 8.33 16.26
N ARG A 165 -8.93 8.52 15.61
CA ARG A 165 -8.86 8.82 14.17
C ARG A 165 -9.32 7.62 13.36
N VAL A 166 -8.96 6.41 13.77
CA VAL A 166 -9.42 5.16 13.15
C VAL A 166 -10.93 5.00 13.32
N ARG A 167 -11.47 5.23 14.53
CA ARG A 167 -12.93 5.19 14.75
C ARG A 167 -13.69 6.19 13.89
N ARG A 168 -13.18 7.42 13.74
CA ARG A 168 -13.77 8.44 12.85
C ARG A 168 -13.72 8.02 11.39
N ALA A 169 -12.59 7.50 10.92
CA ALA A 169 -12.44 6.99 9.56
C ALA A 169 -13.42 5.86 9.27
N ALA A 170 -13.64 4.94 10.23
CA ALA A 170 -14.59 3.85 10.11
C ALA A 170 -16.03 4.33 9.95
N ARG A 171 -16.48 5.30 10.77
CA ARG A 171 -17.82 5.91 10.65
C ARG A 171 -18.03 6.57 9.29
N HIS A 172 -17.04 7.35 8.84
CA HIS A 172 -17.10 8.03 7.56
C HIS A 172 -17.17 7.03 6.39
N SER A 173 -16.33 5.99 6.44
CA SER A 173 -16.28 4.94 5.41
C SER A 173 -17.58 4.13 5.35
N LEU A 174 -18.17 3.77 6.50
CA LEU A 174 -19.48 3.11 6.54
C LEU A 174 -20.59 3.99 5.98
N SER A 175 -20.57 5.30 6.26
CA SER A 175 -21.53 6.25 5.69
C SER A 175 -21.42 6.32 4.16
N ARG A 176 -20.19 6.27 3.61
CA ARG A 176 -19.95 6.28 2.17
C ARG A 176 -20.45 5.01 1.50
N LEU A 177 -20.15 3.83 2.06
CA LEU A 177 -20.68 2.55 1.56
C LEU A 177 -22.22 2.48 1.62
N ALA A 178 -22.84 3.11 2.62
CA ALA A 178 -24.30 3.18 2.69
C ALA A 178 -24.89 4.12 1.61
N ALA A 179 -24.21 5.24 1.32
CA ALA A 179 -24.64 6.20 0.31
C ALA A 179 -24.51 5.63 -1.11
N THR A 180 -23.43 4.90 -1.42
CA THR A 180 -23.26 4.24 -2.72
C THR A 180 -24.27 3.13 -2.95
N ARG A 181 -24.83 2.50 -1.90
CA ARG A 181 -25.93 1.54 -2.00
C ARG A 181 -27.28 2.18 -2.33
N ALA A 182 -27.44 3.48 -2.09
CA ALA A 182 -28.71 4.19 -2.26
C ALA A 182 -28.83 4.95 -3.59
N ALA A 183 -27.73 5.02 -4.36
CA ALA A 183 -27.68 5.60 -5.70
C ALA A 183 -27.85 4.51 -6.76
#